data_AF-C8NBT9-F1
#
_entry.id   AF-C8NBT9-F1
#
_cell.length_a   1.000
_cell.length_b   1.000
_cell.length_c   1.000
_cell.angle_alpha   90.00
_cell.angle_beta   90.00
_cell.angle_gamma   90.00
#
_symmetry.space_group_name_H-M   'P 1'
#
loop_
_entity.id
_entity.type
_entity.pdbx_description
1 polymer ?
#
loop_
_entity_poly.entity_id
_entity_poly.type
_entity_poly.pdbx_seq_one_letter_code
_entity_poly.pdbx_strand_id
1 'polypeptide(L)'
;MKKILILILTACLLALAPARADDALAADAQSRRDFIVKHAGKLAAGEAQAAVQISAALQVNGNAVLAALCRSSDGRDALALWGSTLLAQHNLTPLAQRLAQLALGDDGKHDATAWFNEKNGDDYRHAQTLGCYTGALNRALQNTDDAAARSGELLRQAATAAGVAELEAAAAPAADAPAKIRWVYGQLAPALQNPGDSASRLRTAALPPDADAAALKAFESSWQQGNTP
;
A
#
# COMPACT_ATOMS: atom_id res chain seq x y z
N MET A 1 -9.02 -50.45 10.22
CA MET A 1 -9.76 -49.60 9.25
C MET A 1 -10.27 -48.29 9.83
N LYS A 2 -10.96 -48.24 10.99
CA LYS A 2 -11.46 -46.99 11.61
C LYS A 2 -10.41 -45.89 11.86
N LYS A 3 -9.19 -46.24 12.29
CA LYS A 3 -8.11 -45.27 12.56
C LYS A 3 -7.58 -44.58 11.29
N ILE A 4 -7.53 -45.29 10.15
CA ILE A 4 -7.04 -44.74 8.87
C ILE A 4 -8.08 -43.76 8.29
N LEU A 5 -9.37 -44.08 8.41
CA LEU A 5 -10.45 -43.19 7.97
C LEU A 5 -10.49 -41.87 8.76
N ILE A 6 -10.25 -41.92 10.08
CA ILE A 6 -10.18 -40.71 10.93
C ILE A 6 -8.96 -39.85 10.56
N LEU A 7 -7.79 -40.46 10.33
CA LEU A 7 -6.57 -39.73 9.90
C LEU A 7 -6.74 -39.02 8.56
N ILE A 8 -7.42 -39.66 7.59
CA ILE A 8 -7.71 -39.04 6.28
C ILE A 8 -8.74 -37.91 6.42
N LEU A 9 -9.78 -38.08 7.24
CA LEU A 9 -10.80 -37.06 7.45
C LEU A 9 -10.22 -35.81 8.14
N THR A 10 -9.36 -35.98 9.16
CA THR A 10 -8.71 -34.85 9.86
C THR A 10 -7.69 -34.15 8.96
N ALA A 11 -6.94 -34.88 8.14
CA ALA A 11 -6.01 -34.28 7.18
C ALA A 11 -6.74 -33.49 6.08
N CYS A 12 -7.87 -33.98 5.57
CA CYS A 12 -8.70 -33.22 4.63
C CYS A 12 -9.30 -31.96 5.26
N LEU A 13 -9.83 -32.04 6.49
CA LEU A 13 -10.37 -30.88 7.21
C LEU A 13 -9.32 -29.79 7.48
N LEU A 14 -8.07 -30.18 7.78
CA LEU A 14 -6.96 -29.24 7.98
C LEU A 14 -6.48 -28.59 6.67
N ALA A 15 -6.57 -29.28 5.54
CA ALA A 15 -6.20 -28.74 4.23
C ALA A 15 -7.30 -27.86 3.59
N LEU A 16 -8.58 -28.11 3.91
CA LEU A 16 -9.74 -27.35 3.38
C LEU A 16 -10.00 -26.01 4.09
N ALA A 17 -9.48 -25.83 5.31
CA ALA A 17 -9.63 -24.61 6.09
C ALA A 17 -8.88 -23.38 5.53
N PRO A 18 -7.58 -23.46 5.17
CA PRO A 18 -6.84 -22.29 4.68
C PRO A 18 -7.35 -21.80 3.33
N ALA A 19 -7.65 -22.70 2.38
CA ALA A 19 -8.18 -22.32 1.06
C ALA A 19 -9.50 -21.53 1.15
N ARG A 20 -10.39 -21.90 2.08
CA ARG A 20 -11.65 -21.17 2.31
C ARG A 20 -11.45 -19.81 2.96
N ALA A 21 -10.42 -19.65 3.79
CA ALA A 21 -10.11 -18.36 4.40
C ALA A 21 -9.54 -17.37 3.36
N ASP A 22 -8.69 -17.87 2.46
CA ASP A 22 -8.14 -17.07 1.35
C ASP A 22 -9.24 -16.62 0.37
N ASP A 23 -10.17 -17.52 0.03
CA ASP A 23 -11.34 -17.20 -0.80
C ASP A 23 -12.25 -16.14 -0.14
N ALA A 24 -12.43 -16.23 1.18
CA ALA A 24 -13.23 -15.26 1.94
C ALA A 24 -12.57 -13.87 1.99
N LEU A 25 -11.25 -13.80 2.20
CA LEU A 25 -10.50 -12.53 2.18
C LEU A 25 -10.47 -11.91 0.78
N ALA A 26 -10.36 -12.72 -0.27
CA ALA A 26 -10.45 -12.23 -1.66
C ALA A 26 -11.85 -11.67 -1.98
N ALA A 27 -12.91 -12.35 -1.54
CA ALA A 27 -14.29 -11.90 -1.72
C ALA A 27 -14.59 -10.61 -0.92
N ASP A 28 -14.11 -10.52 0.32
CA ASP A 28 -14.18 -9.29 1.12
C ASP A 28 -13.45 -8.13 0.43
N ALA A 29 -12.23 -8.36 -0.06
CA ALA A 29 -11.46 -7.36 -0.78
C ALA A 29 -12.20 -6.85 -2.02
N GLN A 30 -12.83 -7.75 -2.79
CA GLN A 30 -13.60 -7.40 -3.96
C GLN A 30 -14.86 -6.58 -3.60
N SER A 31 -15.60 -6.99 -2.57
CA SER A 31 -16.78 -6.26 -2.08
C SER A 31 -16.43 -4.84 -1.64
N ARG A 32 -15.33 -4.68 -0.90
CA ARG A 32 -14.82 -3.37 -0.48
C ARG A 32 -14.34 -2.53 -1.65
N ARG A 33 -13.67 -3.14 -2.64
CA ARG A 33 -13.29 -2.47 -3.89
C ARG A 33 -14.52 -1.90 -4.59
N ASP A 34 -15.59 -2.68 -4.72
CA ASP A 34 -16.82 -2.23 -5.38
C ASP A 34 -17.53 -1.13 -4.59
N PHE A 35 -17.51 -1.22 -3.26
CA PHE A 35 -17.96 -0.14 -2.38
C PHE A 35 -17.15 1.15 -2.62
N ILE A 36 -15.82 1.07 -2.69
CA ILE A 36 -14.94 2.23 -2.88
C ILE A 36 -15.19 2.89 -4.24
N VAL A 37 -15.27 2.11 -5.32
CA VAL A 37 -15.56 2.65 -6.66
C VAL A 37 -16.92 3.35 -6.69
N LYS A 38 -17.94 2.78 -6.05
CA LYS A 38 -19.24 3.45 -5.90
C LYS A 38 -19.13 4.78 -5.13
N HIS A 39 -18.31 4.83 -4.07
CA HIS A 39 -18.14 6.04 -3.26
C HIS A 39 -17.23 7.08 -3.91
N ALA A 40 -16.35 6.68 -4.83
CA ALA A 40 -15.59 7.61 -5.66
C ALA A 40 -16.51 8.46 -6.55
N GLY A 41 -17.63 7.90 -7.03
CA GLY A 41 -18.66 8.69 -7.73
C GLY A 41 -19.23 9.84 -6.89
N LYS A 42 -19.36 9.63 -5.56
CA LYS A 42 -19.79 10.69 -4.63
C LYS A 42 -18.70 11.74 -4.40
N LEU A 43 -17.45 11.30 -4.30
CA LEU A 43 -16.31 12.23 -4.23
C LEU A 43 -16.25 13.13 -5.46
N ALA A 44 -16.50 12.59 -6.65
CA ALA A 44 -16.51 13.35 -7.89
C ALA A 44 -17.65 14.37 -7.92
N ALA A 45 -18.75 14.08 -7.21
CA ALA A 45 -19.86 15.00 -6.99
C ALA A 45 -19.62 16.03 -5.86
N GLY A 46 -18.43 16.02 -5.23
CA GLY A 46 -18.06 16.96 -4.16
C GLY A 46 -18.48 16.52 -2.75
N GLU A 47 -19.01 15.30 -2.57
CA GLU A 47 -19.38 14.77 -1.25
C GLU A 47 -18.14 14.31 -0.47
N ALA A 48 -17.42 15.27 0.11
CA ALA A 48 -16.13 15.02 0.76
C ALA A 48 -16.19 14.01 1.93
N GLN A 49 -17.37 13.80 2.53
CA GLN A 49 -17.61 12.78 3.56
C GLN A 49 -17.38 11.35 3.05
N ALA A 50 -17.50 11.10 1.75
CA ALA A 50 -17.21 9.79 1.16
C ALA A 50 -15.73 9.39 1.32
N ALA A 51 -14.82 10.34 1.54
CA ALA A 51 -13.42 10.04 1.82
C ALA A 51 -13.24 9.31 3.16
N VAL A 52 -14.06 9.63 4.17
CA VAL A 52 -14.06 8.93 5.47
C VAL A 52 -14.52 7.48 5.29
N GLN A 53 -15.54 7.26 4.46
CA GLN A 53 -16.09 5.92 4.18
C GLN A 53 -15.09 5.05 3.41
N ILE A 54 -14.41 5.63 2.41
CA ILE A 54 -13.33 4.93 1.69
C ILE A 54 -12.16 4.61 2.63
N SER A 55 -11.76 5.56 3.48
CA SER A 55 -10.69 5.34 4.44
C SER A 55 -11.03 4.21 5.42
N ALA A 56 -12.27 4.15 5.91
CA ALA A 56 -12.75 3.08 6.77
C ALA A 56 -12.79 1.72 6.04
N ALA A 57 -13.20 1.70 4.76
CA ALA A 57 -13.20 0.47 3.96
C ALA A 57 -11.79 -0.13 3.80
N LEU A 58 -10.75 0.71 3.82
CA LEU A 58 -9.35 0.31 3.71
C LEU A 58 -8.69 -0.08 5.04
N GLN A 59 -9.36 0.07 6.20
CA GLN A 59 -8.76 -0.23 7.50
C GLN A 59 -8.52 -1.73 7.75
N VAL A 60 -9.38 -2.58 7.19
CA VAL A 60 -9.33 -4.04 7.34
C VAL A 60 -9.06 -4.64 5.98
N ASN A 61 -8.11 -5.59 5.90
CA ASN A 61 -7.74 -6.27 4.66
C ASN A 61 -7.27 -5.29 3.55
N GLY A 62 -6.70 -4.16 3.96
CA GLY A 62 -6.51 -2.99 3.10
C GLY A 62 -5.55 -3.25 1.94
N ASN A 63 -4.48 -4.01 2.14
CA ASN A 63 -3.55 -4.31 1.05
C ASN A 63 -4.21 -5.16 -0.05
N ALA A 64 -5.08 -6.11 0.32
CA ALA A 64 -5.84 -6.89 -0.65
C ALA A 64 -6.89 -6.03 -1.38
N VAL A 65 -7.53 -5.09 -0.69
CA VAL A 65 -8.47 -4.13 -1.31
C VAL A 65 -7.74 -3.21 -2.28
N LEU A 66 -6.54 -2.74 -1.95
CA LEU A 66 -5.72 -1.91 -2.85
C LEU A 66 -5.27 -2.71 -4.08
N ALA A 67 -4.83 -3.96 -3.91
CA ALA A 67 -4.57 -4.87 -5.03
C ALA A 67 -5.82 -5.05 -5.91
N ALA A 68 -6.97 -5.24 -5.25
CA ALA A 68 -8.35 -5.02 -5.71
C ALA A 68 -8.49 -3.91 -6.76
N LEU A 69 -8.35 -2.68 -6.27
CA LEU A 69 -8.56 -1.45 -7.00
C LEU A 69 -7.59 -1.31 -8.19
N CYS A 70 -6.33 -1.66 -7.96
CA CYS A 70 -5.25 -1.52 -8.94
C CYS A 70 -5.44 -2.33 -10.22
N ARG A 71 -6.25 -3.39 -10.19
CA ARG A 71 -6.55 -4.22 -11.37
C ARG A 71 -7.45 -3.55 -12.41
N SER A 72 -8.04 -2.39 -12.11
CA SER A 72 -9.00 -1.70 -13.00
C SER A 72 -8.71 -0.20 -13.10
N SER A 73 -9.04 0.43 -14.23
CA SER A 73 -8.98 1.89 -14.39
C SER A 73 -9.81 2.61 -13.33
N ASP A 74 -11.09 2.23 -13.19
CA ASP A 74 -12.02 2.87 -12.26
C ASP A 74 -11.55 2.77 -10.80
N GLY A 75 -10.87 1.67 -10.45
CA GLY A 75 -10.27 1.51 -9.13
C GLY A 75 -9.07 2.44 -8.92
N ARG A 76 -8.23 2.63 -9.94
CA ARG A 76 -7.10 3.58 -9.89
C ARG A 76 -7.59 5.03 -9.87
N ASP A 77 -8.65 5.35 -10.61
CA ASP A 77 -9.33 6.64 -10.53
C ASP A 77 -9.91 6.91 -9.14
N ALA A 78 -10.57 5.90 -8.56
CA ALA A 78 -11.09 6.00 -7.20
C ALA A 78 -9.97 6.29 -6.18
N LEU A 79 -8.80 5.65 -6.32
CA LEU A 79 -7.63 5.91 -5.48
C LEU A 79 -7.10 7.34 -5.65
N ALA A 80 -6.93 7.81 -6.88
CA ALA A 80 -6.46 9.16 -7.16
C ALA A 80 -7.42 10.22 -6.60
N LEU A 81 -8.74 10.02 -6.79
CA LEU A 81 -9.76 10.95 -6.31
C LEU A 81 -9.87 10.97 -4.77
N TRP A 82 -9.78 9.80 -4.13
CA TRP A 82 -9.67 9.71 -2.68
C TRP A 82 -8.43 10.43 -2.16
N GLY A 83 -7.27 10.21 -2.81
CA GLY A 83 -6.02 10.91 -2.51
C GLY A 83 -6.15 12.42 -2.63
N SER A 84 -6.68 12.93 -3.74
CA SER A 84 -6.87 14.37 -3.97
C SER A 84 -7.79 14.99 -2.92
N THR A 85 -8.86 14.29 -2.55
CA THR A 85 -9.80 14.77 -1.52
C THR A 85 -9.11 14.88 -0.16
N LEU A 86 -8.36 13.86 0.25
CA LEU A 86 -7.64 13.87 1.53
C LEU A 86 -6.52 14.92 1.56
N LEU A 87 -5.82 15.13 0.44
CA LEU A 87 -4.81 16.18 0.30
C LEU A 87 -5.41 17.58 0.44
N ALA A 88 -6.57 17.82 -0.19
CA ALA A 88 -7.30 19.08 -0.08
C ALA A 88 -7.83 19.33 1.33
N GLN A 89 -8.19 18.27 2.07
CA GLN A 89 -8.62 18.33 3.47
C GLN A 89 -7.46 18.44 4.46
N HIS A 90 -6.20 18.40 4.01
CA HIS A 90 -5.01 18.27 4.85
C HIS A 90 -5.04 17.04 5.78
N ASN A 91 -5.80 16.02 5.43
CA ASN A 91 -5.95 14.80 6.20
C ASN A 91 -5.12 13.67 5.57
N LEU A 92 -3.80 13.74 5.74
CA LEU A 92 -2.87 12.84 5.08
C LEU A 92 -2.72 11.48 5.79
N THR A 93 -3.19 11.38 7.04
CA THR A 93 -3.00 10.19 7.89
C THR A 93 -3.45 8.88 7.21
N PRO A 94 -4.63 8.80 6.57
CA PRO A 94 -5.05 7.56 5.91
C PRO A 94 -4.14 7.17 4.75
N LEU A 95 -3.62 8.15 4.01
CA LEU A 95 -2.70 7.92 2.90
C LEU A 95 -1.34 7.41 3.43
N ALA A 96 -0.81 8.11 4.43
CA ALA A 96 0.45 7.78 5.06
C ALA A 96 0.46 6.37 5.68
N GLN A 97 -0.64 6.01 6.34
CA GLN A 97 -0.82 4.70 6.94
C GLN A 97 -0.82 3.58 5.89
N ARG A 98 -1.53 3.79 4.76
CA ARG A 98 -1.54 2.82 3.65
C ARG A 98 -0.17 2.66 3.00
N LEU A 99 0.60 3.76 2.85
CA LEU A 99 1.97 3.68 2.34
C LEU A 99 2.84 2.77 3.23
N ALA A 100 2.79 2.98 4.55
CA ALA A 100 3.55 2.16 5.50
C ALA A 100 3.13 0.68 5.46
N GLN A 101 1.82 0.40 5.40
CA GLN A 101 1.31 -0.98 5.37
C GLN A 101 1.55 -1.68 4.03
N LEU A 102 1.61 -0.96 2.91
CA LEU A 102 2.02 -1.56 1.65
C LEU A 102 3.51 -1.91 1.65
N ALA A 103 4.34 -1.10 2.30
CA ALA A 103 5.77 -1.36 2.43
C ALA A 103 6.10 -2.47 3.44
N LEU A 104 5.34 -2.58 4.54
CA LEU A 104 5.67 -3.44 5.69
C LEU A 104 4.64 -4.55 5.96
N GLY A 105 3.65 -4.74 5.08
CA GLY A 105 2.48 -5.58 5.33
C GLY A 105 1.41 -4.93 6.21
N ASP A 106 0.17 -5.45 6.19
CA ASP A 106 -0.95 -4.86 6.94
C ASP A 106 -0.71 -4.84 8.46
N ASP A 107 0.10 -5.77 8.98
CA ASP A 107 0.52 -5.84 10.39
C ASP A 107 1.78 -5.01 10.73
N GLY A 108 2.43 -4.43 9.71
CA GLY A 108 3.61 -3.58 9.84
C GLY A 108 4.90 -4.31 10.24
N LYS A 109 4.96 -5.64 10.13
CA LYS A 109 6.09 -6.44 10.63
C LYS A 109 7.01 -6.99 9.54
N HIS A 110 6.60 -6.95 8.27
CA HIS A 110 7.40 -7.50 7.19
C HIS A 110 8.62 -6.62 6.90
N ASP A 111 9.72 -7.28 6.56
CA ASP A 111 10.87 -6.59 5.96
C ASP A 111 10.49 -6.03 4.59
N ALA A 112 10.68 -4.73 4.38
CA ALA A 112 10.20 -4.06 3.17
C ALA A 112 10.83 -4.61 1.88
N THR A 113 12.10 -4.99 1.91
CA THR A 113 12.79 -5.54 0.75
C THR A 113 12.28 -6.94 0.44
N ALA A 114 12.21 -7.81 1.45
CA ALA A 114 11.71 -9.17 1.27
C ALA A 114 10.25 -9.17 0.81
N TRP A 115 9.41 -8.31 1.42
CA TRP A 115 8.00 -8.15 1.06
C TRP A 115 7.81 -7.66 -0.37
N PHE A 116 8.60 -6.66 -0.79
CA PHE A 116 8.58 -6.16 -2.16
C PHE A 116 8.98 -7.23 -3.19
N ASN A 117 10.00 -8.04 -2.86
CA ASN A 117 10.53 -9.09 -3.73
C ASN A 117 9.75 -10.42 -3.65
N GLU A 118 8.72 -10.53 -2.82
CA GLU A 118 8.03 -11.80 -2.60
C GLU A 118 7.24 -12.26 -3.83
N LYS A 119 7.50 -13.51 -4.23
CA LYS A 119 6.90 -14.18 -5.40
C LYS A 119 5.88 -15.23 -4.93
N ASN A 120 4.77 -14.80 -4.35
CA ASN A 120 3.70 -15.71 -3.90
C ASN A 120 2.56 -15.79 -4.91
N GLY A 121 2.57 -16.81 -5.79
CA GLY A 121 1.46 -17.20 -6.68
C GLY A 121 1.04 -16.18 -7.76
N ASP A 122 1.28 -14.90 -7.51
CA ASP A 122 0.92 -13.72 -8.27
C ASP A 122 2.18 -12.85 -8.43
N ASP A 123 2.62 -12.71 -9.68
CA ASP A 123 3.86 -12.06 -10.13
C ASP A 123 4.22 -10.73 -9.42
N TYR A 124 4.87 -10.82 -8.25
CA TYR A 124 5.31 -9.65 -7.46
C TYR A 124 4.16 -8.70 -7.08
N ARG A 125 3.01 -9.26 -6.65
CA ARG A 125 1.80 -8.49 -6.31
C ARG A 125 2.04 -7.33 -5.34
N HIS A 126 2.95 -7.47 -4.37
CA HIS A 126 3.27 -6.40 -3.41
C HIS A 126 3.93 -5.21 -4.09
N ALA A 127 4.96 -5.46 -4.92
CA ALA A 127 5.59 -4.44 -5.75
C ALA A 127 4.58 -3.76 -6.70
N GLN A 128 3.71 -4.54 -7.36
CA GLN A 128 2.65 -4.01 -8.23
C GLN A 128 1.69 -3.09 -7.47
N THR A 129 1.19 -3.54 -6.32
CA THR A 129 0.20 -2.78 -5.53
C THR A 129 0.82 -1.51 -4.97
N LEU A 130 2.06 -1.58 -4.46
CA LEU A 130 2.80 -0.42 -4.00
C LEU A 130 3.03 0.58 -5.14
N GLY A 131 3.43 0.09 -6.33
CA GLY A 131 3.61 0.92 -7.53
C GLY A 131 2.34 1.63 -7.94
N CYS A 132 1.24 0.89 -8.11
CA CYS A 132 -0.07 1.46 -8.44
C CYS A 132 -0.53 2.51 -7.42
N TYR A 133 -0.43 2.22 -6.13
CA TYR A 133 -0.85 3.12 -5.07
C TYR A 133 -0.05 4.43 -5.09
N THR A 134 1.28 4.32 -5.19
CA THR A 134 2.16 5.50 -5.17
C THR A 134 2.10 6.29 -6.49
N GLY A 135 1.81 5.63 -7.62
CA GLY A 135 1.44 6.29 -8.87
C GLY A 135 0.14 7.10 -8.75
N ALA A 136 -0.91 6.52 -8.15
CA ALA A 136 -2.17 7.23 -7.91
C ALA A 136 -2.01 8.40 -6.92
N LEU A 137 -1.17 8.25 -5.89
CA LEU A 137 -0.80 9.34 -5.00
C LEU A 137 -0.08 10.47 -5.74
N ASN A 138 0.84 10.14 -6.64
CA ASN A 138 1.53 11.15 -7.43
C ASN A 138 0.55 11.92 -8.34
N ARG A 139 -0.37 11.21 -9.01
CA ARG A 139 -1.45 11.84 -9.78
C ARG A 139 -2.29 12.79 -8.90
N ALA A 140 -2.60 12.38 -7.67
CA ALA A 140 -3.33 13.23 -6.73
C ALA A 140 -2.54 14.48 -6.31
N LEU A 141 -1.24 14.33 -6.06
CA LEU A 141 -0.33 15.41 -5.69
C LEU A 141 -0.09 16.42 -6.82
N GLN A 142 -0.04 15.97 -8.08
CA GLN A 142 0.13 16.85 -9.25
C GLN A 142 -0.97 17.91 -9.39
N ASN A 143 -2.15 17.65 -8.81
CA ASN A 143 -3.27 18.58 -8.80
C ASN A 143 -3.35 19.42 -7.52
N THR A 144 -2.27 19.46 -6.72
CA THR A 144 -2.21 20.21 -5.46
C THR A 144 -1.19 21.34 -5.55
N ASP A 145 -1.58 22.56 -5.15
CA ASP A 145 -0.75 23.77 -5.26
C ASP A 145 0.61 23.69 -4.53
N ASP A 146 0.70 22.86 -3.49
CA ASP A 146 1.92 22.64 -2.72
C ASP A 146 2.28 21.14 -2.63
N ALA A 147 2.43 20.51 -3.80
CA ALA A 147 2.78 19.10 -3.92
C ALA A 147 4.07 18.72 -3.18
N ALA A 148 5.05 19.64 -3.12
CA ALA A 148 6.32 19.42 -2.45
C ALA A 148 6.16 19.37 -0.92
N ALA A 149 5.44 20.31 -0.29
CA ALA A 149 5.20 20.23 1.15
C ALA A 149 4.26 19.08 1.50
N ARG A 150 3.23 18.82 0.68
CA ARG A 150 2.29 17.71 0.90
C ARG A 150 2.95 16.35 0.80
N SER A 151 3.84 16.14 -0.17
CA SER A 151 4.62 14.90 -0.24
C SER A 151 5.56 14.75 0.95
N GLY A 152 6.23 15.83 1.37
CA GLY A 152 7.07 15.79 2.58
C GLY A 152 6.29 15.43 3.84
N GLU A 153 5.11 16.04 4.02
CA GLU A 153 4.23 15.74 5.15
C GLU A 153 3.69 14.30 5.13
N LEU A 154 3.29 13.81 3.95
CA LEU A 154 2.86 12.43 3.76
C LEU A 154 3.94 11.45 4.22
N LEU A 155 5.19 11.67 3.81
CA LEU A 155 6.32 10.79 4.15
C LEU A 155 6.66 10.83 5.64
N ARG A 156 6.59 11.99 6.30
CA ARG A 156 6.75 12.09 7.76
C ARG A 156 5.64 11.34 8.50
N GLN A 157 4.39 11.51 8.08
CA GLN A 157 3.28 10.78 8.66
C GLN A 157 3.37 9.27 8.41
N ALA A 158 4.01 8.83 7.32
CA ALA A 158 4.22 7.41 7.04
C ALA A 158 5.24 6.80 8.00
N ALA A 159 6.28 7.55 8.38
CA ALA A 159 7.19 7.15 9.46
C ALA A 159 6.45 7.04 10.80
N THR A 160 5.60 8.02 11.14
CA THR A 160 4.76 7.98 12.34
C THR A 160 3.81 6.77 12.33
N ALA A 161 3.21 6.46 11.18
CA ALA A 161 2.32 5.31 11.02
C ALA A 161 3.05 3.97 11.18
N ALA A 162 4.33 3.89 10.80
CA ALA A 162 5.18 2.75 11.11
C ALA A 162 5.64 2.73 12.59
N GLY A 163 5.29 3.75 13.39
CA GLY A 163 5.65 3.85 14.80
C GLY A 163 7.08 4.35 15.01
N VAL A 164 7.55 5.25 14.14
CA VAL A 164 8.83 5.96 14.27
C VAL A 164 8.56 7.46 14.35
N ALA A 165 8.72 8.03 15.55
CA ALA A 165 8.32 9.41 15.86
C ALA A 165 9.32 10.45 15.34
N GLU A 166 10.61 10.14 15.33
CA GLU A 166 11.65 11.02 14.81
C GLU A 166 12.54 10.24 13.86
N LEU A 167 12.66 10.75 12.63
CA LEU A 167 13.74 10.38 11.72
C LEU A 167 14.99 11.11 12.22
N GLU A 168 15.58 10.63 13.31
CA GLU A 168 16.88 11.14 13.69
C GLU A 168 17.88 10.85 12.57
N ALA A 169 18.86 11.75 12.40
CA ALA A 169 20.01 11.55 11.52
C ALA A 169 20.95 10.45 12.08
N ALA A 170 20.40 9.36 12.61
CA ALA A 170 21.14 8.29 13.22
C ALA A 170 21.87 7.48 12.15
N ALA A 171 23.02 6.94 12.54
CA ALA A 171 23.80 5.99 11.77
C ALA A 171 22.93 4.87 11.20
N ALA A 172 23.38 4.26 10.10
CA ALA A 172 22.69 3.13 9.49
C ALA A 172 22.24 2.12 10.56
N PRO A 173 20.97 1.69 10.55
CA PRO A 173 20.45 0.81 11.59
C PRO A 173 21.24 -0.50 11.59
N ALA A 174 21.40 -1.10 12.77
CA ALA A 174 21.96 -2.44 12.88
C ALA A 174 21.14 -3.43 12.03
N ALA A 175 21.77 -4.48 11.51
CA ALA A 175 21.12 -5.45 10.62
C ALA A 175 19.90 -6.10 11.28
N ASP A 176 19.91 -6.27 12.61
CA ASP A 176 18.85 -6.85 13.43
C ASP A 176 17.79 -5.83 13.91
N ALA A 177 17.90 -4.56 13.52
CA ALA A 177 16.89 -3.55 13.84
C ALA A 177 15.49 -3.96 13.36
N PRO A 178 14.40 -3.53 14.01
CA PRO A 178 13.05 -3.84 13.55
C PRO A 178 12.83 -3.44 12.08
N ALA A 179 12.06 -4.23 11.33
CA ALA A 179 11.81 -4.01 9.90
C ALA A 179 11.35 -2.58 9.57
N LYS A 180 10.44 -2.02 10.39
CA LYS A 180 10.00 -0.62 10.31
C LYS A 180 11.14 0.40 10.41
N ILE A 181 12.13 0.15 11.26
CA ILE A 181 13.31 1.01 11.40
C ILE A 181 14.16 0.90 10.13
N ARG A 182 14.44 -0.33 9.65
CA ARG A 182 15.19 -0.51 8.40
C ARG A 182 14.53 0.21 7.21
N TRP A 183 13.20 0.11 7.07
CA TRP A 183 12.47 0.82 6.02
C TRP A 183 12.53 2.35 6.17
N VAL A 184 12.33 2.86 7.39
CA VAL A 184 12.36 4.32 7.63
C VAL A 184 13.73 4.89 7.27
N TYR A 185 14.82 4.24 7.68
CA TYR A 185 16.18 4.72 7.40
C TYR A 185 16.63 4.43 5.96
N GLY A 186 16.25 3.28 5.40
CA GLY A 186 16.68 2.85 4.07
C GLY A 186 15.91 3.49 2.92
N GLN A 187 14.65 3.90 3.14
CA GLN A 187 13.78 4.42 2.07
C GLN A 187 13.13 5.77 2.43
N LEU A 188 12.51 5.93 3.60
CA LEU A 188 11.81 7.19 3.93
C LEU A 188 12.76 8.36 4.18
N ALA A 189 13.87 8.17 4.90
CA ALA A 189 14.83 9.25 5.16
C ALA A 189 15.46 9.77 3.84
N PRO A 190 15.95 8.90 2.93
CA PRO A 190 16.39 9.33 1.61
C PRO A 190 15.28 10.04 0.81
N ALA A 191 14.04 9.56 0.88
CA ALA A 191 12.91 10.19 0.20
C ALA A 191 12.61 11.61 0.71
N LEU A 192 12.76 11.85 2.02
CA LEU A 192 12.61 13.17 2.63
C LEU A 192 13.76 14.12 2.30
N GLN A 193 14.97 13.59 2.10
CA GLN A 193 16.16 14.34 1.70
C GLN A 193 16.23 14.60 0.19
N ASN A 194 15.44 13.87 -0.61
CA ASN A 194 15.43 13.98 -2.06
C ASN A 194 14.89 15.36 -2.50
N PRO A 195 15.71 16.21 -3.16
CA PRO A 195 15.30 17.54 -3.60
C PRO A 195 14.40 17.50 -4.85
N GLY A 196 14.17 16.33 -5.43
CA GLY A 196 13.30 16.12 -6.58
C GLY A 196 11.82 16.36 -6.29
N ASP A 197 11.01 16.16 -7.33
CA ASP A 197 9.56 16.31 -7.28
C ASP A 197 8.87 15.23 -6.44
N SER A 198 7.55 15.36 -6.27
CA SER A 198 6.73 14.39 -5.54
C SER A 198 6.88 12.97 -6.08
N ALA A 199 7.01 12.81 -7.40
CA ALA A 199 7.13 11.52 -8.05
C ALA A 199 8.46 10.84 -7.67
N SER A 200 9.56 11.57 -7.70
CA SER A 200 10.88 11.10 -7.31
C SER A 200 10.89 10.68 -5.83
N ARG A 201 10.36 11.53 -4.93
CA ARG A 201 10.28 11.25 -3.49
C ARG A 201 9.47 9.99 -3.17
N LEU A 202 8.28 9.87 -3.75
CA LEU A 202 7.41 8.71 -3.54
C LEU A 202 8.04 7.41 -4.06
N ARG A 203 8.74 7.45 -5.20
CA ARG A 203 9.49 6.28 -5.69
C ARG A 203 10.64 5.92 -4.76
N THR A 204 11.41 6.89 -4.28
CA THR A 204 12.48 6.64 -3.28
C THR A 204 11.93 5.99 -2.01
N ALA A 205 10.75 6.40 -1.55
CA ALA A 205 10.11 5.81 -0.37
C ALA A 205 9.61 4.37 -0.59
N ALA A 206 9.25 4.02 -1.82
CA ALA A 206 8.66 2.74 -2.17
C ALA A 206 9.68 1.69 -2.65
N LEU A 207 10.78 2.11 -3.26
CA LEU A 207 11.76 1.22 -3.88
C LEU A 207 12.86 0.84 -2.88
N PRO A 208 12.94 -0.44 -2.45
CA PRO A 208 14.09 -0.90 -1.69
C PRO A 208 15.36 -0.89 -2.57
N PRO A 209 16.55 -0.63 -1.99
CA PRO A 209 17.81 -0.60 -2.75
C PRO A 209 18.14 -1.94 -3.40
N ASP A 210 17.79 -3.05 -2.77
CA ASP A 210 18.02 -4.42 -3.26
C ASP A 210 16.76 -5.02 -3.91
N ALA A 211 16.01 -4.21 -4.67
CA ALA A 211 14.85 -4.66 -5.42
C ALA A 211 15.24 -5.64 -6.53
N ASP A 212 14.58 -6.79 -6.60
CA ASP A 212 14.71 -7.73 -7.71
C ASP A 212 14.28 -7.06 -9.02
N ALA A 213 15.00 -7.31 -10.11
CA ALA A 213 14.72 -6.69 -11.41
C ALA A 213 13.28 -6.93 -11.92
N ALA A 214 12.73 -8.11 -11.65
CA ALA A 214 11.35 -8.44 -12.03
C ALA A 214 10.32 -7.73 -11.13
N ALA A 215 10.58 -7.61 -9.83
CA ALA A 215 9.76 -6.85 -8.90
C ALA A 215 9.76 -5.36 -9.26
N LEU A 216 10.93 -4.79 -9.55
CA LEU A 216 11.09 -3.41 -10.02
C LEU A 216 10.30 -3.16 -11.31
N LYS A 217 10.37 -4.07 -12.28
CA LYS A 217 9.59 -3.96 -13.52
C LYS A 217 8.09 -3.98 -13.25
N ALA A 218 7.64 -4.85 -12.34
CA ALA A 218 6.24 -4.95 -11.95
C ALA A 218 5.76 -3.66 -11.25
N PHE A 219 6.56 -3.13 -10.32
CA PHE A 219 6.34 -1.84 -9.67
C PHE A 219 6.22 -0.71 -10.70
N GLU A 220 7.20 -0.54 -11.59
CA GLU A 220 7.19 0.58 -12.55
C GLU A 220 6.02 0.48 -13.52
N SER A 221 5.69 -0.71 -14.00
CA SER A 221 4.50 -0.91 -14.85
C SER A 221 3.23 -0.47 -14.13
N SER A 222 3.04 -0.90 -12.89
CA SER A 222 1.86 -0.52 -12.10
C SER A 222 1.87 0.94 -11.67
N TRP A 223 3.05 1.54 -11.41
CA TRP A 223 3.21 2.96 -11.16
C TRP A 223 2.66 3.78 -12.32
N GLN A 224 3.07 3.47 -13.55
CA GLN A 224 2.59 4.19 -14.73
C GLN A 224 1.08 4.08 -14.85
N GLN A 225 0.51 2.89 -14.65
CA GLN A 225 -0.95 2.67 -14.70
C GLN A 225 -1.71 3.46 -13.62
N GLY A 226 -1.16 3.60 -12.42
CA GLY A 226 -1.74 4.40 -11.34
C GLY A 226 -1.61 5.91 -11.57
N ASN A 227 -0.55 6.33 -12.27
CA ASN A 227 -0.26 7.72 -12.53
C ASN A 227 -0.99 8.29 -13.76
N THR A 228 -1.63 7.45 -14.56
CA THR A 228 -2.46 7.87 -15.69
C THR A 228 -3.95 7.94 -15.32
N PRO A 229 -4.71 8.88 -15.94
CA PRO A 229 -6.16 8.82 -16.01
C PRO A 229 -6.69 7.54 -16.66
#